data_AF-A0A960MIY8-F1
#
_entry.id   AF-A0A960MIY8-F1
#
_cell.length_a   1.000
_cell.length_b   1.000
_cell.length_c   1.000
_cell.angle_alpha   90.00
_cell.angle_beta   90.00
_cell.angle_gamma   90.00
#
_symmetry.space_group_name_H-M   'P 1'
#
loop_
_entity.id
_entity.type
_entity.pdbx_description
1 polymer ?
#
loop_
_entity_poly.entity_id
_entity_poly.type
_entity_poly.pdbx_seq_one_letter_code
_entity_poly.pdbx_strand_id
1 'polypeptide(L)'
;RGWAHDPKTKKAIRSELTCYAESDDGIHWRKPDLGLHEFQGSKSNNLILTGIGTHNFTAFKDSNPACPPEARYKALGGTGGVGKGLLYFRSADGIHWEMAQDAPVITEGAFDSQNLAFWDSHRGEYRAYWRIFSTGVRAIRTATSKDFIHWEPHNDLQYPEGTPAQHLYTNAIQPYYRAPHLFIGFPTRFLPKEGERVEPILMVSRDGLNFRRFNDPVVPEDAPEDRKGNRSNYMTWGILSLPGRPDELSVYATEAYYGPVPGRVRRFTYRLDGFVSLRAGSDGGEMLTKPLSFAGKNLTV
;
A
#
# COMPACT_ATOMS: atom_id res chain seq x y z
N ARG A 1 -14.91 3.45 4.81
CA ARG A 1 -16.14 2.64 4.62
C ARG A 1 -16.11 1.29 5.33
N GLY A 2 -15.12 0.96 6.17
CA GLY A 2 -15.05 -0.34 6.86
C GLY A 2 -16.16 -0.56 7.90
N TRP A 3 -15.86 -1.30 8.96
CA TRP A 3 -16.75 -1.68 10.07
C TRP A 3 -17.90 -0.72 10.41
N ALA A 4 -17.69 0.60 10.50
CA ALA A 4 -18.74 1.60 10.74
C ALA A 4 -19.62 1.85 9.51
N HIS A 5 -20.48 0.89 9.16
CA HIS A 5 -21.42 0.95 8.04
C HIS A 5 -22.79 0.42 8.46
N ASP A 6 -23.82 0.86 7.74
CA ASP A 6 -25.17 0.33 7.88
C ASP A 6 -25.25 -1.01 7.13
N PRO A 7 -25.62 -2.12 7.79
CA PRO A 7 -25.54 -3.46 7.20
C PRO A 7 -26.54 -3.68 6.06
N LYS A 8 -27.62 -2.88 5.97
CA LYS A 8 -28.64 -3.01 4.91
C LYS A 8 -28.26 -2.22 3.66
N THR A 9 -27.82 -0.97 3.85
CA THR A 9 -27.52 -0.03 2.76
C THR A 9 -26.04 -0.05 2.34
N LYS A 10 -25.17 -0.65 3.17
CA LYS A 10 -23.70 -0.64 3.05
C LYS A 10 -23.10 0.77 3.03
N LYS A 11 -23.85 1.79 3.45
CA LYS A 11 -23.38 3.17 3.52
C LYS A 11 -22.65 3.39 4.84
N ALA A 12 -21.64 4.26 4.82
CA ALA A 12 -20.97 4.68 6.04
C ALA A 12 -21.98 5.43 6.94
N ILE A 13 -21.99 5.10 8.23
CA ILE A 13 -22.88 5.74 9.22
C ILE A 13 -22.31 7.04 9.78
N ARG A 14 -21.06 7.38 9.41
CA ARG A 14 -20.37 8.61 9.78
C ARG A 14 -19.28 8.93 8.76
N SER A 15 -18.76 10.16 8.82
CA SER A 15 -17.57 10.56 8.08
C SER A 15 -16.36 9.71 8.46
N GLU A 16 -15.46 9.53 7.49
CA GLU A 16 -14.22 8.82 7.70
C GLU A 16 -13.22 9.67 8.48
N LEU A 17 -12.40 8.97 9.27
CA LEU A 17 -11.46 9.54 10.22
C LEU A 17 -10.11 8.87 10.01
N THR A 18 -9.02 9.61 10.19
CA THR A 18 -7.66 9.05 10.17
C THR A 18 -7.12 9.03 11.59
N CYS A 19 -6.73 7.85 12.06
CA CYS A 19 -6.19 7.63 13.39
C CYS A 19 -4.71 7.22 13.34
N TYR A 20 -3.99 7.45 14.42
CA TYR A 20 -2.58 7.08 14.59
C TYR A 20 -2.42 5.92 15.58
N ALA A 21 -1.51 4.99 15.27
CA ALA A 21 -1.06 3.96 16.20
C ALA A 21 0.44 3.72 16.00
N GLU A 22 1.12 3.34 17.07
CA GLU A 22 2.57 3.10 17.10
C GLU A 22 2.90 1.75 17.75
N SER A 23 4.04 1.19 17.37
CA SER A 23 4.52 -0.09 17.89
C SER A 23 6.03 -0.17 17.78
N ASP A 24 6.68 -0.76 18.79
CA ASP A 24 8.14 -0.98 18.79
C ASP A 24 8.53 -2.34 18.19
N ASP A 25 7.56 -3.26 18.08
CA ASP A 25 7.77 -4.65 17.67
C ASP A 25 6.86 -5.10 16.51
N GLY A 26 6.04 -4.18 15.99
CA GLY A 26 5.07 -4.42 14.92
C GLY A 26 3.95 -5.40 15.28
N ILE A 27 3.77 -5.75 16.55
CA ILE A 27 2.77 -6.71 17.04
C ILE A 27 1.88 -6.04 18.09
N HIS A 28 2.47 -5.40 19.09
CA HIS A 28 1.76 -4.69 20.15
C HIS A 28 1.65 -3.22 19.79
N TRP A 29 0.43 -2.78 19.52
CA TRP A 29 0.14 -1.42 19.06
C TRP A 29 -0.47 -0.59 20.18
N ARG A 30 0.06 0.62 20.36
CA ARG A 30 -0.48 1.65 21.25
C ARG A 30 -1.21 2.69 20.43
N LYS A 31 -2.34 3.15 20.96
CA LYS A 31 -3.15 4.23 20.40
C LYS A 31 -3.07 5.40 21.37
N PRO A 32 -2.09 6.30 21.22
CA PRO A 32 -1.87 7.37 22.19
C PRO A 32 -3.08 8.32 22.22
N ASP A 33 -3.36 8.89 23.38
CA ASP A 33 -4.29 10.00 23.50
C ASP A 33 -3.59 11.27 23.02
N LEU A 34 -4.02 11.78 21.86
CA LEU A 34 -3.40 12.92 21.18
C LEU A 34 -4.12 14.24 21.45
N GLY A 35 -5.40 14.21 21.84
CA GLY A 35 -6.13 15.44 22.17
C GLY A 35 -6.39 16.40 20.99
N LEU A 36 -6.17 15.98 19.73
CA LEU A 36 -6.14 16.90 18.58
C LEU A 36 -7.52 17.23 18.02
N HIS A 37 -8.37 16.21 17.85
CA HIS A 37 -9.69 16.35 17.21
C HIS A 37 -10.80 15.86 18.13
N GLU A 38 -11.93 16.57 18.14
CA GLU A 38 -13.10 16.15 18.90
C GLU A 38 -13.84 15.01 18.21
N PHE A 39 -14.26 14.01 18.99
CA PHE A 39 -15.12 12.93 18.56
C PHE A 39 -16.07 12.54 19.69
N GLN A 40 -17.38 12.57 19.43
CA GLN A 40 -18.41 12.22 20.41
C GLN A 40 -18.28 13.00 21.74
N GLY A 41 -18.00 14.29 21.66
CA GLY A 41 -17.87 15.18 22.84
C GLY A 41 -16.58 15.02 23.64
N SER A 42 -15.60 14.28 23.12
CA SER A 42 -14.29 14.11 23.77
C SER A 42 -13.14 14.24 22.78
N LYS A 43 -12.03 14.83 23.24
CA LYS A 43 -10.74 14.83 22.53
C LYS A 43 -9.83 13.68 22.95
N SER A 44 -10.24 12.87 23.93
CA SER A 44 -9.47 11.72 24.42
C SER A 44 -9.50 10.59 23.39
N ASN A 45 -8.62 10.68 22.39
CA ASN A 45 -8.56 9.80 21.24
C ASN A 45 -7.24 9.97 20.47
N ASN A 46 -7.02 9.12 19.46
CA ASN A 46 -5.82 9.07 18.63
C ASN A 46 -6.04 9.60 17.20
N LEU A 47 -6.95 10.56 17.01
CA LEU A 47 -7.24 11.14 15.69
C LEU A 47 -6.13 12.12 15.28
N ILE A 48 -5.71 12.03 14.01
CA ILE A 48 -4.72 12.95 13.41
C ILE A 48 -5.29 13.77 12.25
N LEU A 49 -6.35 13.31 11.60
CA LEU A 49 -7.01 14.05 10.53
C LEU A 49 -8.52 13.78 10.54
N THR A 50 -9.29 14.86 10.33
CA THR A 50 -10.74 14.85 10.15
C THR A 50 -11.11 15.65 8.89
N GLY A 51 -12.30 15.44 8.33
CA GLY A 51 -12.77 16.20 7.17
C GLY A 51 -12.20 15.71 5.84
N ILE A 52 -11.72 16.65 5.02
CA ILE A 52 -11.24 16.36 3.65
C ILE A 52 -9.93 15.57 3.66
N GLY A 53 -9.75 14.65 2.70
CA GLY A 53 -8.53 13.84 2.59
C GLY A 53 -8.52 12.55 3.42
N THR A 54 -9.46 12.36 4.35
CA THR A 54 -9.44 11.20 5.28
C THR A 54 -9.80 9.86 4.65
N HIS A 55 -10.48 9.85 3.49
CA HIS A 55 -11.01 8.62 2.86
C HIS A 55 -9.95 7.54 2.63
N ASN A 56 -8.77 7.96 2.18
CA ASN A 56 -7.67 7.10 1.74
C ASN A 56 -6.31 7.75 2.00
N PHE A 57 -6.23 8.49 3.11
CA PHE A 57 -5.03 9.17 3.55
C PHE A 57 -3.84 8.20 3.61
N THR A 58 -2.84 8.42 2.77
CA THR A 58 -1.68 7.52 2.64
C THR A 58 -0.41 8.32 2.89
N ALA A 59 0.11 8.19 4.10
CA ALA A 59 1.31 8.88 4.57
C ALA A 59 2.59 8.07 4.33
N PHE A 60 3.70 8.77 4.13
CA PHE A 60 5.05 8.22 4.14
C PHE A 60 6.03 9.18 4.80
N LYS A 61 7.12 8.62 5.32
CA LYS A 61 8.28 9.39 5.74
C LYS A 61 9.16 9.66 4.54
N ASP A 62 9.41 10.92 4.25
CA ASP A 62 10.18 11.30 3.08
C ASP A 62 11.67 11.05 3.28
N SER A 63 12.27 10.33 2.33
CA SER A 63 13.69 10.00 2.31
C SER A 63 14.50 10.90 1.37
N ASN A 64 13.88 11.90 0.75
CA ASN A 64 14.57 12.90 -0.03
C ASN A 64 15.56 13.68 0.88
N PRO A 65 16.87 13.68 0.59
CA PRO A 65 17.84 14.40 1.40
C PRO A 65 17.63 15.93 1.40
N ALA A 66 16.91 16.47 0.41
CA ALA A 66 16.50 17.86 0.34
C ALA A 66 15.10 18.13 0.92
N CYS A 67 14.46 17.14 1.55
CA CYS A 67 13.16 17.30 2.16
C CYS A 67 13.24 18.33 3.31
N PRO A 68 12.41 19.39 3.30
CA PRO A 68 12.46 20.37 4.36
C PRO A 68 11.87 19.80 5.67
N PRO A 69 12.39 20.17 6.86
CA PRO A 69 12.00 19.55 8.12
C PRO A 69 10.49 19.57 8.42
N GLU A 70 9.78 20.63 8.00
CA GLU A 70 8.34 20.77 8.17
C GLU A 70 7.51 19.81 7.29
N ALA A 71 8.13 19.21 6.27
CA ALA A 71 7.51 18.24 5.37
C ALA A 71 8.14 16.85 5.46
N ARG A 72 8.82 16.53 6.57
CA ARG A 72 9.46 15.23 6.84
C ARG A 72 8.55 14.03 6.59
N TYR A 73 7.25 14.23 6.79
CA TYR A 73 6.19 13.32 6.39
C TYR A 73 5.32 14.00 5.35
N LYS A 74 4.93 13.24 4.33
CA LYS A 74 4.02 13.68 3.27
C LYS A 74 2.91 12.65 3.12
N ALA A 75 1.77 13.08 2.60
CA ALA A 75 0.67 12.19 2.30
C ALA A 75 -0.13 12.65 1.09
N LEU A 76 -0.80 11.69 0.45
CA LEU A 76 -1.89 11.95 -0.50
C LEU A 76 -3.22 11.58 0.15
N GLY A 77 -4.23 12.44 -0.01
CA GLY A 77 -5.59 12.21 0.48
C GLY A 77 -6.63 12.66 -0.54
N GLY A 78 -7.59 11.79 -0.85
CA GLY A 78 -8.64 12.07 -1.84
C GLY A 78 -9.74 12.98 -1.29
N THR A 79 -10.31 13.81 -2.17
CA THR A 79 -11.39 14.76 -1.80
C THR A 79 -12.80 14.14 -1.79
N GLY A 80 -12.89 12.80 -1.79
CA GLY A 80 -14.11 12.01 -1.61
C GLY A 80 -14.89 11.70 -2.90
N GLY A 81 -15.08 10.41 -3.21
CA GLY A 81 -15.76 9.93 -4.42
C GLY A 81 -14.81 9.57 -5.57
N VAL A 82 -15.33 8.94 -6.63
CA VAL A 82 -14.57 8.58 -7.85
C VAL A 82 -14.33 9.84 -8.69
N GLY A 83 -13.11 10.06 -9.19
CA GLY A 83 -12.78 11.18 -10.10
C GLY A 83 -12.46 12.51 -9.42
N LYS A 84 -12.42 12.54 -8.08
CA LYS A 84 -12.05 13.70 -7.28
C LYS A 84 -10.57 13.62 -6.86
N GLY A 85 -9.77 14.64 -7.19
CA GLY A 85 -8.30 14.59 -7.10
C GLY A 85 -7.70 14.32 -5.72
N LEU A 86 -6.39 14.08 -5.71
CA LEU A 86 -5.56 13.86 -4.51
C LEU A 86 -4.94 15.16 -4.02
N LEU A 87 -5.21 15.50 -2.76
CA LEU A 87 -4.57 16.61 -2.04
C LEU A 87 -3.22 16.18 -1.48
N TYR A 88 -2.30 17.14 -1.42
CA TYR A 88 -0.99 16.98 -0.78
C TYR A 88 -1.06 17.50 0.66
N PHE A 89 -0.73 16.62 1.61
CA PHE A 89 -0.55 16.97 3.02
C PHE A 89 0.92 16.83 3.44
N ARG A 90 1.35 17.64 4.39
CA ARG A 90 2.69 17.56 5.00
C ARG A 90 2.62 17.62 6.52
N SER A 91 3.67 17.11 7.16
CA SER A 91 3.84 17.11 8.60
C SER A 91 5.32 16.98 8.98
N ALA A 92 5.72 17.64 10.06
CA ALA A 92 7.07 17.53 10.63
C ALA A 92 7.26 16.23 11.46
N ASP A 93 6.19 15.75 12.08
CA ASP A 93 6.20 14.68 13.09
C ASP A 93 5.33 13.47 12.74
N GLY A 94 4.54 13.55 11.66
CA GLY A 94 3.61 12.50 11.25
C GLY A 94 2.32 12.46 12.07
N ILE A 95 2.10 13.42 12.96
CA ILE A 95 0.96 13.53 13.87
C ILE A 95 0.15 14.79 13.57
N HIS A 96 0.81 15.94 13.39
CA HIS A 96 0.18 17.21 13.07
C HIS A 96 0.26 17.47 11.56
N TRP A 97 -0.87 17.36 10.89
CA TRP A 97 -0.95 17.42 9.43
C TRP A 97 -1.64 18.70 8.95
N GLU A 98 -1.10 19.29 7.90
CA GLU A 98 -1.70 20.40 7.16
C GLU A 98 -1.74 20.10 5.66
N MET A 99 -2.69 20.70 4.94
CA MET A 99 -2.66 20.71 3.48
C MET A 99 -1.53 21.66 3.04
N ALA A 100 -0.67 21.19 2.14
CA ALA A 100 0.40 22.02 1.60
C ALA A 100 -0.12 23.04 0.55
N GLN A 101 -1.29 22.74 -0.05
CA GLN A 101 -2.02 23.62 -0.96
C GLN A 101 -3.50 23.19 -1.03
N ASP A 102 -4.37 24.11 -1.44
CA ASP A 102 -5.82 23.85 -1.56
C ASP A 102 -6.18 22.98 -2.77
N ALA A 103 -5.44 23.14 -3.88
CA ALA A 103 -5.71 22.44 -5.13
C ALA A 103 -5.13 21.01 -5.11
N PRO A 104 -5.84 20.00 -5.65
CA PRO A 104 -5.28 18.66 -5.83
C PRO A 104 -4.04 18.65 -6.74
N VAL A 105 -3.06 17.82 -6.40
CA VAL A 105 -1.81 17.63 -7.16
C VAL A 105 -1.93 16.55 -8.24
N ILE A 106 -2.90 15.63 -8.10
CA ILE A 106 -3.21 14.60 -9.12
C ILE A 106 -4.72 14.59 -9.31
N THR A 107 -5.19 14.80 -10.53
CA THR A 107 -6.63 14.96 -10.86
C THR A 107 -7.17 13.86 -11.76
N GLU A 108 -6.32 13.11 -12.45
CA GLU A 108 -6.73 12.06 -13.39
C GLU A 108 -6.63 10.67 -12.78
N GLY A 109 -7.75 10.13 -12.30
CA GLY A 109 -7.78 8.77 -11.78
C GLY A 109 -9.05 8.40 -11.04
N ALA A 110 -9.01 7.23 -10.39
CA ALA A 110 -10.11 6.70 -9.61
C ALA A 110 -9.66 6.52 -8.15
N PHE A 111 -9.86 7.57 -7.36
CA PHE A 111 -9.21 7.77 -6.07
C PHE A 111 -9.98 7.24 -4.84
N ASP A 112 -10.85 6.24 -4.97
CA ASP A 112 -11.55 5.58 -3.85
C ASP A 112 -10.80 4.32 -3.32
N SER A 113 -9.48 4.30 -3.46
CA SER A 113 -8.57 3.27 -2.90
C SER A 113 -7.28 3.90 -2.38
N GLN A 114 -6.37 3.10 -1.82
CA GLN A 114 -5.04 3.58 -1.41
C GLN A 114 -4.28 4.13 -2.63
N ASN A 115 -3.88 5.40 -2.56
CA ASN A 115 -3.05 6.08 -3.56
C ASN A 115 -1.79 6.54 -2.86
N LEU A 116 -0.64 6.03 -3.30
CA LEU A 116 0.61 6.21 -2.59
C LEU A 116 1.60 6.99 -3.44
N ALA A 117 2.51 7.65 -2.75
CA ALA A 117 3.68 8.25 -3.34
C ALA A 117 4.86 8.11 -2.37
N PHE A 118 6.07 8.18 -2.90
CA PHE A 118 7.30 8.10 -2.13
C PHE A 118 8.47 8.72 -2.91
N TRP A 119 9.58 8.99 -2.22
CA TRP A 119 10.84 9.34 -2.85
C TRP A 119 11.59 8.08 -3.31
N ASP A 120 11.84 7.98 -4.62
CA ASP A 120 12.75 7.00 -5.21
C ASP A 120 14.18 7.53 -5.11
N SER A 121 14.91 7.06 -4.10
CA SER A 121 16.30 7.46 -3.88
C SER A 121 17.27 6.94 -4.95
N HIS A 122 16.92 5.86 -5.66
CA HIS A 122 17.74 5.35 -6.75
C HIS A 122 17.67 6.25 -7.99
N ARG A 123 16.52 6.90 -8.22
CA ARG A 123 16.28 7.77 -9.39
C ARG A 123 16.32 9.27 -9.08
N GLY A 124 16.27 9.66 -7.81
CA GLY A 124 16.25 11.08 -7.42
C GLY A 124 14.97 11.77 -7.87
N GLU A 125 13.82 11.14 -7.64
CA GLU A 125 12.50 11.69 -7.94
C GLU A 125 11.43 11.10 -7.04
N TYR A 126 10.32 11.82 -6.88
CA TYR A 126 9.11 11.23 -6.33
C TYR A 126 8.42 10.39 -7.38
N ARG A 127 7.77 9.33 -6.90
CA ARG A 127 6.94 8.45 -7.72
C ARG A 127 5.62 8.20 -7.01
N ALA A 128 4.53 8.23 -7.77
CA ALA A 128 3.20 7.93 -7.29
C ALA A 128 2.58 6.74 -8.04
N TYR A 129 1.68 6.04 -7.37
CA TYR A 129 0.87 4.97 -7.93
C TYR A 129 -0.57 5.07 -7.43
N TRP A 130 -1.52 5.10 -8.37
CA TRP A 130 -2.94 5.21 -8.08
C TRP A 130 -3.76 4.36 -9.03
N ARG A 131 -5.04 4.17 -8.69
CA ARG A 131 -5.95 3.34 -9.47
C ARG A 131 -6.58 4.13 -10.61
N ILE A 132 -6.80 3.45 -11.73
CA ILE A 132 -7.60 3.91 -12.86
C ILE A 132 -8.55 2.78 -13.32
N PHE A 133 -9.36 3.06 -14.33
CA PHE A 133 -10.02 2.03 -15.12
C PHE A 133 -9.39 2.00 -16.52
N SER A 134 -9.01 0.81 -16.98
CA SER A 134 -8.53 0.57 -18.33
C SER A 134 -9.22 -0.67 -18.87
N THR A 135 -9.72 -0.61 -20.10
CA THR A 135 -10.42 -1.71 -20.79
C THR A 135 -11.51 -2.41 -19.95
N GLY A 136 -12.25 -1.64 -19.13
CA GLY A 136 -13.33 -2.16 -18.29
C GLY A 136 -12.90 -2.83 -16.97
N VAL A 137 -11.59 -2.92 -16.69
CA VAL A 137 -11.04 -3.44 -15.44
C VAL A 137 -10.31 -2.36 -14.65
N ARG A 138 -10.10 -2.61 -13.35
CA ARG A 138 -9.30 -1.70 -12.51
C ARG A 138 -7.83 -1.94 -12.81
N ALA A 139 -7.10 -0.88 -13.11
CA ALA A 139 -5.68 -0.91 -13.42
C ALA A 139 -4.93 0.11 -12.57
N ILE A 140 -3.61 0.15 -12.70
CA ILE A 140 -2.72 1.02 -11.92
C ILE A 140 -2.02 1.97 -12.89
N ARG A 141 -1.97 3.25 -12.52
CA ARG A 141 -1.23 4.32 -13.19
C ARG A 141 -0.11 4.81 -12.30
N THR A 142 0.96 5.29 -12.91
CA THR A 142 2.10 5.92 -12.25
C THR A 142 2.43 7.27 -12.88
N ALA A 143 3.05 8.13 -12.08
CA ALA A 143 3.74 9.32 -12.56
C ALA A 143 4.92 9.65 -11.64
N THR A 144 5.80 10.50 -12.14
CA THR A 144 6.96 11.01 -11.44
C THR A 144 6.79 12.48 -11.12
N SER A 145 7.54 12.98 -10.14
CA SER A 145 7.58 14.39 -9.80
C SER A 145 8.93 14.75 -9.22
N LYS A 146 9.40 15.99 -9.43
CA LYS A 146 10.59 16.52 -8.76
C LYS A 146 10.26 17.29 -7.48
N ASP A 147 9.04 17.80 -7.35
CA ASP A 147 8.63 18.74 -6.29
C ASP A 147 7.42 18.25 -5.47
N PHE A 148 6.85 17.10 -5.81
CA PHE A 148 5.64 16.50 -5.21
C PHE A 148 4.33 17.26 -5.55
N ILE A 149 4.41 18.29 -6.41
CA ILE A 149 3.28 19.14 -6.80
C ILE A 149 2.89 18.84 -8.25
N HIS A 150 3.87 18.80 -9.15
CA HIS A 150 3.66 18.56 -10.58
C HIS A 150 3.99 17.11 -10.91
N TRP A 151 3.01 16.37 -11.41
CA TRP A 151 3.12 14.93 -11.66
C TRP A 151 3.06 14.63 -13.15
N GLU A 152 4.20 14.32 -13.75
CA GLU A 152 4.31 13.96 -15.15
C GLU A 152 5.63 13.20 -15.43
N PRO A 153 5.68 12.37 -16.49
CA PRO A 153 4.55 11.95 -17.33
C PRO A 153 3.66 10.89 -16.65
N HIS A 154 2.36 10.91 -16.98
CA HIS A 154 1.41 9.87 -16.58
C HIS A 154 1.53 8.64 -17.48
N ASN A 155 1.69 7.45 -16.89
CA ASN A 155 1.78 6.19 -17.62
C ASN A 155 0.99 5.07 -16.92
N ASP A 156 0.29 4.25 -17.68
CA ASP A 156 -0.36 3.05 -17.16
C ASP A 156 0.68 1.93 -17.00
N LEU A 157 0.56 1.14 -15.92
CA LEU A 157 1.47 0.01 -15.72
C LEU A 157 1.32 -1.01 -16.83
N GLN A 158 2.46 -1.51 -17.31
CA GLN A 158 2.54 -2.52 -18.34
C GLN A 158 2.91 -3.87 -17.73
N TYR A 159 2.41 -4.93 -18.37
CA TYR A 159 2.67 -6.31 -17.98
C TYR A 159 3.10 -7.11 -19.22
N PRO A 160 3.88 -8.19 -19.07
CA PRO A 160 4.22 -9.07 -20.18
C PRO A 160 2.98 -9.53 -20.96
N GLU A 161 3.15 -9.74 -22.27
CA GLU A 161 2.11 -10.29 -23.13
C GLU A 161 1.54 -11.60 -22.57
N GLY A 162 0.23 -11.78 -22.69
CA GLY A 162 -0.48 -12.94 -22.13
C GLY A 162 -0.80 -12.84 -20.63
N THR A 163 -0.34 -11.81 -19.92
CA THR A 163 -0.73 -11.63 -18.52
C THR A 163 -2.22 -11.30 -18.41
N PRO A 164 -3.04 -12.07 -17.64
CA PRO A 164 -4.48 -11.89 -17.63
C PRO A 164 -4.92 -10.55 -17.04
N ALA A 165 -5.98 -9.98 -17.61
CA ALA A 165 -6.66 -8.81 -17.06
C ALA A 165 -7.35 -9.17 -15.74
N GLN A 166 -7.05 -8.41 -14.69
CA GLN A 166 -7.60 -8.60 -13.34
C GLN A 166 -7.92 -7.24 -12.74
N HIS A 167 -8.94 -7.12 -11.88
CA HIS A 167 -9.25 -5.85 -11.23
C HIS A 167 -8.24 -5.57 -10.10
N LEU A 168 -7.18 -4.82 -10.38
CA LEU A 168 -6.19 -4.41 -9.38
C LEU A 168 -6.71 -3.16 -8.62
N TYR A 169 -7.12 -3.35 -7.36
CA TYR A 169 -7.85 -2.34 -6.60
C TYR A 169 -6.93 -1.38 -5.81
N THR A 170 -5.94 -1.95 -5.12
CA THR A 170 -4.82 -1.23 -4.50
C THR A 170 -3.53 -1.68 -5.18
N ASN A 171 -2.40 -1.07 -4.83
CA ASN A 171 -1.11 -1.38 -5.47
C ASN A 171 -0.01 -1.79 -4.46
N ALA A 172 0.07 -1.12 -3.31
CA ALA A 172 1.10 -1.35 -2.28
C ALA A 172 2.54 -1.46 -2.84
N ILE A 173 2.86 -0.63 -3.84
CA ILE A 173 4.18 -0.60 -4.49
C ILE A 173 5.16 0.22 -3.66
N GLN A 174 6.38 -0.29 -3.50
CA GLN A 174 7.50 0.44 -2.89
C GLN A 174 8.85 -0.05 -3.44
N PRO A 175 9.92 0.76 -3.32
CA PRO A 175 11.28 0.28 -3.52
C PRO A 175 11.61 -0.80 -2.49
N TYR A 176 12.41 -1.80 -2.89
CA TYR A 176 12.91 -2.79 -1.95
C TYR A 176 14.13 -2.25 -1.21
N TYR A 177 14.06 -2.09 0.11
CA TYR A 177 15.10 -1.37 0.86
C TYR A 177 16.51 -1.98 0.76
N ARG A 178 16.63 -3.30 0.54
CA ARG A 178 17.93 -3.99 0.33
C ARG A 178 18.40 -3.96 -1.12
N ALA A 179 17.52 -3.64 -2.05
CA ALA A 179 17.86 -3.44 -3.46
C ALA A 179 16.99 -2.32 -4.05
N PRO A 180 17.30 -1.04 -3.76
CA PRO A 180 16.42 0.10 -4.10
C PRO A 180 16.17 0.30 -5.60
N HIS A 181 16.95 -0.36 -6.45
CA HIS A 181 16.74 -0.42 -7.89
C HIS A 181 15.59 -1.36 -8.32
N LEU A 182 14.97 -2.08 -7.36
CA LEU A 182 13.80 -2.93 -7.56
C LEU A 182 12.58 -2.33 -6.88
N PHE A 183 11.43 -2.47 -7.53
CA PHE A 183 10.12 -2.24 -6.94
C PHE A 183 9.46 -3.57 -6.64
N ILE A 184 8.86 -3.67 -5.46
CA ILE A 184 7.96 -4.75 -5.07
C ILE A 184 6.59 -4.14 -4.84
N GLY A 185 5.55 -4.80 -5.35
CA GLY A 185 4.16 -4.40 -5.14
C GLY A 185 3.30 -5.58 -4.72
N PHE A 186 2.28 -5.27 -3.93
CA PHE A 186 1.25 -6.21 -3.51
C PHE A 186 -0.14 -5.74 -3.95
N PRO A 187 -0.41 -5.63 -5.25
CA PRO A 187 -1.70 -5.15 -5.69
C PRO A 187 -2.79 -6.09 -5.23
N THR A 188 -3.83 -5.54 -4.61
CA THR A 188 -4.95 -6.36 -4.18
C THR A 188 -5.92 -6.56 -5.34
N ARG A 189 -6.00 -7.80 -5.85
CA ARG A 189 -6.98 -8.26 -6.84
C ARG A 189 -8.37 -8.22 -6.22
N PHE A 190 -9.33 -7.63 -6.92
CA PHE A 190 -10.74 -7.57 -6.54
C PHE A 190 -11.56 -8.51 -7.41
N LEU A 191 -12.44 -9.29 -6.81
CA LEU A 191 -13.22 -10.33 -7.47
C LEU A 191 -14.72 -9.97 -7.45
N PRO A 192 -15.19 -9.14 -8.40
CA PRO A 192 -16.57 -8.65 -8.39
C PRO A 192 -17.61 -9.78 -8.50
N LYS A 193 -17.26 -10.88 -9.19
CA LYS A 193 -18.15 -12.03 -9.41
C LYS A 193 -18.11 -13.04 -8.26
N GLU A 194 -17.26 -12.83 -7.26
CA GLU A 194 -17.04 -13.75 -6.14
C GLU A 194 -17.26 -13.01 -4.81
N GLY A 195 -18.41 -12.33 -4.69
CA GLY A 195 -18.81 -11.67 -3.44
C GLY A 195 -17.98 -10.44 -3.07
N GLU A 196 -17.32 -9.80 -4.04
CA GLU A 196 -16.42 -8.67 -3.81
C GLU A 196 -15.24 -9.02 -2.87
N ARG A 197 -14.83 -10.29 -2.90
CA ARG A 197 -13.63 -10.80 -2.25
C ARG A 197 -12.38 -10.13 -2.83
N VAL A 198 -11.31 -10.15 -2.06
CA VAL A 198 -10.03 -9.54 -2.44
C VAL A 198 -8.87 -10.47 -2.14
N GLU A 199 -7.86 -10.46 -3.00
CA GLU A 199 -6.68 -11.32 -2.89
C GLU A 199 -5.42 -10.51 -3.24
N PRO A 200 -4.51 -10.26 -2.29
CA PRO A 200 -3.25 -9.63 -2.63
C PRO A 200 -2.39 -10.62 -3.41
N ILE A 201 -1.79 -10.14 -4.50
CA ILE A 201 -0.83 -10.92 -5.30
C ILE A 201 0.53 -10.21 -5.26
N LEU A 202 1.60 -10.86 -5.76
CA LEU A 202 2.93 -10.25 -5.84
C LEU A 202 3.21 -9.71 -7.25
N MET A 203 3.88 -8.57 -7.34
CA MET A 203 4.52 -8.13 -8.58
C MET A 203 5.85 -7.43 -8.33
N VAL A 204 6.74 -7.48 -9.33
CA VAL A 204 8.08 -6.90 -9.26
C VAL A 204 8.41 -6.12 -10.53
N SER A 205 9.18 -5.04 -10.39
CA SER A 205 9.66 -4.23 -11.51
C SER A 205 11.07 -3.72 -11.25
N ARG A 206 11.82 -3.44 -12.33
CA ARG A 206 13.11 -2.75 -12.26
C ARG A 206 13.01 -1.26 -12.58
N ASP A 207 11.97 -0.84 -13.30
CA ASP A 207 11.82 0.53 -13.82
C ASP A 207 10.63 1.30 -13.22
N GLY A 208 9.75 0.59 -12.50
CA GLY A 208 8.57 1.17 -11.88
C GLY A 208 7.41 1.39 -12.85
N LEU A 209 7.50 0.88 -14.09
CA LEU A 209 6.46 0.96 -15.13
C LEU A 209 6.08 -0.43 -15.67
N ASN A 210 7.08 -1.26 -15.98
CA ASN A 210 6.92 -2.61 -16.49
C ASN A 210 7.01 -3.60 -15.33
N PHE A 211 5.91 -4.26 -14.98
CA PHE A 211 5.83 -5.19 -13.86
C PHE A 211 5.62 -6.63 -14.32
N ARG A 212 6.36 -7.56 -13.72
CA ARG A 212 6.03 -8.99 -13.76
C ARG A 212 5.11 -9.33 -12.60
N ARG A 213 3.95 -9.94 -12.89
CA ARG A 213 2.98 -10.40 -11.89
C ARG A 213 3.12 -11.89 -11.61
N PHE A 214 2.92 -12.27 -10.35
CA PHE A 214 2.74 -13.63 -9.87
C PHE A 214 1.30 -13.75 -9.39
N ASN A 215 0.47 -14.55 -10.08
CA ASN A 215 -0.99 -14.46 -9.94
C ASN A 215 -1.56 -15.24 -8.74
N ASP A 216 -0.73 -16.01 -8.04
CA ASP A 216 -1.13 -16.73 -6.84
C ASP A 216 -1.33 -15.73 -5.68
N PRO A 217 -2.45 -15.81 -4.95
CA PRO A 217 -2.66 -15.00 -3.76
C PRO A 217 -1.55 -15.23 -2.72
N VAL A 218 -1.02 -14.14 -2.17
CA VAL A 218 0.07 -14.21 -1.18
C VAL A 218 -0.40 -14.29 0.26
N VAL A 219 -1.67 -13.95 0.51
CA VAL A 219 -2.30 -14.13 1.83
C VAL A 219 -3.40 -15.18 1.71
N PRO A 220 -3.27 -16.32 2.42
CA PRO A 220 -4.29 -17.36 2.44
C PRO A 220 -5.63 -16.85 2.98
N GLU A 221 -6.71 -17.49 2.54
CA GLU A 221 -8.07 -17.20 3.02
C GLU A 221 -8.63 -18.24 3.99
N ASP A 222 -8.01 -19.41 4.01
CA ASP A 222 -8.32 -20.51 4.89
C ASP A 222 -7.78 -20.28 6.31
N ALA A 223 -6.72 -19.47 6.46
CA ALA A 223 -6.24 -19.04 7.76
C ALA A 223 -5.46 -17.71 7.68
N PRO A 224 -5.47 -16.91 8.76
CA PRO A 224 -6.38 -16.93 9.92
C PRO A 224 -7.83 -16.55 9.55
N GLU A 225 -8.78 -16.74 10.47
CA GLU A 225 -10.24 -16.54 10.27
C GLU A 225 -10.63 -15.13 9.75
N ASP A 226 -11.86 -15.00 9.26
CA ASP A 226 -12.50 -13.74 8.80
C ASP A 226 -11.91 -13.07 7.54
N ARG A 227 -11.32 -13.85 6.63
CA ARG A 227 -10.71 -13.35 5.37
C ARG A 227 -11.58 -13.45 4.12
N LYS A 228 -12.51 -14.42 4.09
CA LYS A 228 -13.35 -14.74 2.93
C LYS A 228 -14.42 -13.70 2.61
N GLY A 229 -14.68 -12.77 3.54
CA GLY A 229 -15.70 -11.75 3.40
C GLY A 229 -15.34 -10.67 2.37
N ASN A 230 -16.35 -9.90 1.98
CA ASN A 230 -16.19 -8.71 1.13
C ASN A 230 -15.03 -7.85 1.62
N ARG A 231 -14.05 -7.60 0.73
CA ARG A 231 -12.89 -6.71 1.01
C ARG A 231 -12.04 -7.08 2.24
N SER A 232 -12.12 -8.31 2.74
CA SER A 232 -11.55 -8.70 4.04
C SER A 232 -10.11 -9.23 4.00
N ASN A 233 -9.33 -8.85 2.98
CA ASN A 233 -7.95 -9.34 2.78
C ASN A 233 -7.05 -8.33 2.05
N TYR A 234 -7.26 -7.01 2.23
CA TYR A 234 -6.38 -6.00 1.63
C TYR A 234 -4.97 -6.07 2.22
N MET A 235 -3.94 -6.12 1.37
CA MET A 235 -2.58 -5.85 1.82
C MET A 235 -2.43 -4.35 2.11
N THR A 236 -1.89 -4.05 3.28
CA THR A 236 -1.46 -2.69 3.64
C THR A 236 -0.19 -2.32 2.88
N TRP A 237 0.14 -1.03 2.83
CA TRP A 237 1.41 -0.60 2.25
C TRP A 237 2.50 -0.59 3.32
N GLY A 238 3.65 -1.18 2.99
CA GLY A 238 4.78 -1.33 3.90
C GLY A 238 5.32 -2.76 3.93
N ILE A 239 6.63 -2.89 3.75
CA ILE A 239 7.41 -4.09 4.08
C ILE A 239 8.42 -3.67 5.14
N LEU A 240 8.31 -4.22 6.34
CA LEU A 240 9.07 -3.77 7.50
C LEU A 240 10.07 -4.82 7.97
N SER A 241 11.34 -4.43 8.11
CA SER A 241 12.29 -5.17 8.92
C SER A 241 12.15 -4.70 10.37
N LEU A 242 11.73 -5.59 11.26
CA LEU A 242 11.43 -5.24 12.65
C LEU A 242 12.63 -5.55 13.56
N PRO A 243 12.86 -4.75 14.63
CA PRO A 243 13.91 -5.03 15.60
C PRO A 243 13.81 -6.46 16.18
N GLY A 244 14.96 -7.11 16.35
CA GLY A 244 15.03 -8.47 16.90
C GLY A 244 14.54 -9.59 15.97
N ARG A 245 14.21 -9.27 14.70
CA ARG A 245 13.69 -10.21 13.70
C ARG A 245 14.46 -10.09 12.37
N PRO A 246 15.79 -10.30 12.37
CA PRO A 246 16.64 -9.98 11.21
C PRO A 246 16.35 -10.85 9.98
N ASP A 247 15.85 -12.06 10.18
CA ASP A 247 15.67 -13.06 9.11
C ASP A 247 14.28 -13.03 8.47
N GLU A 248 13.44 -12.07 8.84
CA GLU A 248 12.07 -11.95 8.32
C GLU A 248 11.67 -10.51 7.98
N LEU A 249 10.74 -10.41 7.03
CA LEU A 249 10.09 -9.18 6.62
C LEU A 249 8.63 -9.25 7.03
N SER A 250 8.15 -8.20 7.68
CA SER A 250 6.77 -8.09 8.14
C SER A 250 5.93 -7.34 7.12
N VAL A 251 4.80 -7.93 6.78
CA VAL A 251 3.73 -7.30 5.99
C VAL A 251 2.42 -7.44 6.76
N TYR A 252 1.42 -6.62 6.41
CA TYR A 252 0.15 -6.66 7.10
C TYR A 252 -1.02 -6.69 6.14
N ALA A 253 -2.07 -7.42 6.50
CA ALA A 253 -3.32 -7.45 5.74
C ALA A 253 -4.54 -7.32 6.65
N THR A 254 -5.59 -6.70 6.13
CA THR A 254 -6.85 -6.50 6.87
C THR A 254 -7.62 -7.81 7.00
N GLU A 255 -8.53 -7.87 7.98
CA GLU A 255 -9.54 -8.92 8.20
C GLU A 255 -10.88 -8.29 8.57
N ALA A 256 -11.98 -9.01 8.35
CA ALA A 256 -13.33 -8.64 8.78
C ALA A 256 -13.78 -7.23 8.35
N TYR A 257 -13.53 -6.82 7.10
CA TYR A 257 -13.73 -5.43 6.65
C TYR A 257 -15.18 -4.94 6.79
N TYR A 258 -16.14 -5.78 6.40
CA TYR A 258 -17.59 -5.59 6.63
C TYR A 258 -18.16 -6.68 7.56
N GLY A 259 -17.31 -7.26 8.41
CA GLY A 259 -17.69 -8.34 9.31
C GLY A 259 -18.58 -7.86 10.46
N PRO A 260 -19.16 -8.80 11.24
CA PRO A 260 -19.91 -8.51 12.46
C PRO A 260 -19.00 -8.16 13.65
N VAL A 261 -17.69 -8.33 13.50
CA VAL A 261 -16.66 -7.89 14.46
C VAL A 261 -15.89 -6.69 13.89
N PRO A 262 -15.30 -5.85 14.75
CA PRO A 262 -14.43 -4.77 14.30
C PRO A 262 -13.32 -5.29 13.38
N GLY A 263 -13.08 -4.58 12.27
CA GLY A 263 -12.01 -4.91 11.34
C GLY A 263 -10.65 -4.92 12.03
N ARG A 264 -9.77 -5.84 11.62
CA ARG A 264 -8.44 -6.04 12.20
C ARG A 264 -7.36 -5.91 11.16
N VAL A 265 -6.12 -5.73 11.62
CA VAL A 265 -4.91 -5.81 10.80
C VAL A 265 -4.04 -6.92 11.37
N ARG A 266 -3.65 -7.87 10.52
CA ARG A 266 -2.86 -9.05 10.89
C ARG A 266 -1.47 -8.94 10.29
N ARG A 267 -0.45 -9.29 11.07
CA ARG A 267 0.93 -9.42 10.61
C ARG A 267 1.16 -10.78 9.95
N PHE A 268 1.84 -10.77 8.81
CA PHE A 268 2.43 -11.93 8.15
C PHE A 268 3.92 -11.71 7.96
N THR A 269 4.63 -12.79 7.67
CA THR A 269 6.08 -12.77 7.54
C THR A 269 6.53 -13.44 6.24
N TYR A 270 7.43 -12.79 5.53
CA TYR A 270 8.28 -13.44 4.54
C TYR A 270 9.64 -13.73 5.17
N ARG A 271 10.31 -14.80 4.74
CA ARG A 271 11.76 -14.91 4.94
C ARG A 271 12.43 -13.72 4.27
N LEU A 272 13.50 -13.19 4.87
CA LEU A 272 14.31 -12.14 4.28
C LEU A 272 14.71 -12.51 2.84
N ASP A 273 14.50 -11.59 1.90
CA ASP A 273 14.78 -11.77 0.46
C ASP A 273 13.97 -12.92 -0.22
N GLY A 274 13.05 -13.58 0.48
CA GLY A 274 12.38 -14.83 0.07
C GLY A 274 10.94 -14.66 -0.45
N PHE A 275 10.72 -13.85 -1.48
CA PHE A 275 9.37 -13.55 -2.01
C PHE A 275 8.82 -14.61 -2.98
N VAL A 276 9.69 -15.32 -3.70
CA VAL A 276 9.33 -16.32 -4.70
C VAL A 276 10.16 -17.57 -4.46
N SER A 277 9.55 -18.75 -4.55
CA SER A 277 10.23 -20.03 -4.40
C SER A 277 10.02 -20.91 -5.63
N LEU A 278 11.04 -21.70 -5.97
CA LEU A 278 10.91 -22.85 -6.85
C LEU A 278 10.77 -24.10 -5.99
N ARG A 279 9.90 -25.02 -6.39
CA ARG A 279 9.67 -26.29 -5.70
C ARG A 279 9.74 -27.40 -6.74
N ALA A 280 10.51 -28.44 -6.42
CA ALA A 280 10.53 -29.69 -7.16
C ALA A 280 9.52 -30.68 -6.55
N GLY A 281 9.08 -31.66 -7.34
CA GLY A 281 8.25 -32.77 -6.86
C GLY A 281 9.09 -33.81 -6.09
N SER A 282 8.46 -34.94 -5.74
CA SER A 282 9.13 -36.08 -5.09
C SER A 282 10.32 -36.60 -5.87
N ASP A 283 10.26 -36.51 -7.19
CA ASP A 283 11.25 -37.07 -8.11
C ASP A 283 12.42 -36.10 -8.38
N GLY A 284 12.45 -34.96 -7.67
CA GLY A 284 13.43 -33.91 -7.86
C GLY A 284 13.14 -33.00 -9.05
N GLY A 285 14.11 -32.15 -9.38
CA GLY A 285 14.02 -31.20 -10.49
C GLY A 285 15.29 -30.39 -10.64
N GLU A 286 15.54 -29.90 -11.85
CA GLU A 286 16.70 -29.07 -12.17
C GLU A 286 16.26 -27.66 -12.54
N MET A 287 17.04 -26.66 -12.14
CA MET A 287 16.86 -25.28 -12.57
C MET A 287 18.10 -24.80 -13.31
N LEU A 288 17.91 -24.35 -14.55
CA LEU A 288 18.92 -23.60 -15.27
C LEU A 288 18.71 -22.11 -15.04
N THR A 289 19.75 -21.41 -14.58
CA THR A 289 19.74 -19.95 -14.43
C THR A 289 20.64 -19.32 -15.51
N LYS A 290 20.55 -17.99 -15.67
CA LYS A 290 21.60 -17.27 -16.38
C LYS A 290 22.91 -17.42 -15.59
N PRO A 291 24.08 -17.54 -16.25
CA PRO A 291 25.35 -17.63 -15.56
C PRO A 291 25.51 -16.52 -14.51
N LEU A 292 25.73 -16.91 -13.26
CA LEU A 292 26.07 -15.98 -12.18
C LEU A 292 27.58 -15.72 -12.23
N SER A 293 27.97 -14.66 -12.93
CA SER A 293 29.37 -14.22 -12.94
C SER A 293 29.67 -13.45 -11.66
N PHE A 294 30.60 -13.95 -10.85
CA PHE A 294 31.12 -13.25 -9.68
C PHE A 294 32.65 -13.32 -9.65
N ALA A 295 33.26 -12.33 -8.99
CA ALA A 295 34.69 -12.34 -8.71
C ALA A 295 34.92 -12.67 -7.23
N GLY A 296 35.91 -13.51 -6.94
CA GLY A 296 36.24 -13.94 -5.58
C GLY A 296 36.10 -15.44 -5.38
N LYS A 297 36.27 -15.89 -4.13
CA LYS A 297 36.22 -17.33 -3.77
C LYS A 297 34.88 -17.76 -3.17
N ASN A 298 34.03 -16.83 -2.78
CA ASN A 298 32.77 -17.09 -2.11
C ASN A 298 31.66 -16.29 -2.80
N LEU A 299 30.57 -16.97 -3.13
CA LEU A 299 29.30 -16.36 -3.52
C LEU A 299 28.28 -16.71 -2.43
N THR A 300 27.78 -15.70 -1.71
CA THR A 300 26.64 -15.87 -0.81
C THR A 300 25.41 -15.35 -1.54
N VAL A 301 24.45 -16.24 -1.78
CA VAL A 301 23.15 -15.94 -2.43
C VAL A 301 22.06 -16.00 -1.37
#